data_AF-A0A972QX01-F1
#
_entry.id   AF-A0A972QX01-F1
#
_cell.length_a   1.000
_cell.length_b   1.000
_cell.length_c   1.000
_cell.angle_alpha   90.00
_cell.angle_beta   90.00
_cell.angle_gamma   90.00
#
_symmetry.space_group_name_H-M   'P 1'
#
loop_
_entity.id
_entity.type
_entity.pdbx_description
1 polymer ?
#
loop_
_entity_poly.entity_id
_entity_poly.type
_entity_poly.pdbx_seq_one_letter_code
_entity_poly.pdbx_strand_id
1 'polypeptide(L)'
;MKRRHPYERGFTLGELLIVIAIMTVLIAISVGYFTGLIGTGKDVSKDYEKDAVIVSIEAYMDINTLSTIAERATADVITKGDSDAPFTTFLRRTPTEYQYTWTTTGSVSQY
;
A
#
# COMPACT_ATOMS: atom_id res chain seq x y z
N MET A 1 -58.55 -7.77 34.78
CA MET A 1 -57.06 -7.73 34.83
C MET A 1 -56.57 -6.64 33.89
N LYS A 2 -56.02 -5.53 34.41
CA LYS A 2 -55.59 -4.37 33.60
C LYS A 2 -54.10 -4.51 33.34
N ARG A 3 -53.72 -4.86 32.11
CA ARG A 3 -52.32 -5.00 31.69
C ARG A 3 -51.68 -3.61 31.62
N ARG A 4 -50.61 -3.39 32.38
CA ARG A 4 -49.83 -2.14 32.31
C ARG A 4 -48.89 -2.25 31.12
N HIS A 5 -49.03 -1.36 30.14
CA HIS A 5 -48.03 -1.20 29.08
C HIS A 5 -46.74 -0.66 29.70
N PRO A 6 -45.58 -1.30 29.47
CA PRO A 6 -44.30 -0.77 29.89
C PRO A 6 -44.02 0.54 29.14
N TYR A 7 -43.66 1.58 29.89
CA TYR A 7 -43.29 2.88 29.36
C TYR A 7 -41.92 2.74 28.69
N GLU A 8 -41.90 2.62 27.36
CA GLU A 8 -40.66 2.70 26.59
C GLU A 8 -40.10 4.12 26.75
N ARG A 9 -39.06 4.29 27.56
CA ARG A 9 -38.37 5.57 27.71
C ARG A 9 -37.59 5.82 26.42
N GLY A 10 -38.17 6.65 25.55
CA GLY A 10 -37.49 7.14 24.35
C GLY A 10 -36.21 7.90 24.71
N PHE A 11 -35.22 7.77 23.83
CA PHE A 11 -33.90 8.39 23.90
C PHE A 11 -34.01 9.90 24.13
N THR A 12 -33.29 10.42 25.14
CA THR A 12 -33.36 11.85 25.49
C THR A 12 -32.41 12.68 24.61
N LEU A 13 -32.80 13.93 24.30
CA LEU A 13 -31.92 14.87 23.57
C LEU A 13 -30.58 15.12 24.31
N GLY A 14 -30.61 15.10 25.64
CA GLY A 14 -29.41 15.22 26.47
C GLY A 14 -28.46 14.04 26.33
N GLU A 15 -28.98 12.80 26.28
CA GLU A 15 -28.15 11.62 26.00
C GLU A 15 -27.52 11.69 24.61
N LEU A 16 -28.28 12.11 23.59
CA LEU A 16 -27.73 12.25 22.23
C LEU A 16 -26.57 13.24 22.20
N LEU A 17 -26.73 14.37 22.89
CA LEU A 17 -25.74 15.45 22.88
C LEU A 17 -24.43 15.02 23.56
N ILE A 18 -24.53 14.31 24.68
CA ILE A 18 -23.34 13.78 25.38
C ILE A 18 -22.64 12.73 24.51
N VAL A 19 -23.38 11.85 23.85
CA VAL A 19 -22.78 10.83 22.95
C VAL A 19 -22.04 11.50 21.80
N ILE A 20 -22.65 12.48 21.13
CA ILE A 20 -22.00 13.21 20.04
C ILE A 20 -20.75 13.94 20.56
N ALA A 21 -20.82 14.58 21.73
CA ALA A 21 -19.67 15.26 22.33
C ALA A 21 -18.50 14.31 22.62
N ILE A 22 -18.78 13.09 23.12
CA ILE A 22 -17.73 12.09 23.34
C ILE A 22 -17.21 11.55 21.99
N MET A 23 -18.10 11.31 21.03
CA MET A 23 -17.72 10.81 19.70
C MET A 23 -16.78 11.77 18.98
N THR A 24 -17.01 13.09 19.02
CA THR A 24 -16.13 14.06 18.34
C THR A 24 -14.72 14.05 18.93
N VAL A 25 -14.59 13.94 20.26
CA VAL A 25 -13.29 13.83 20.94
C VAL A 25 -12.57 12.55 20.51
N LEU A 26 -13.27 11.40 20.46
CA LEU A 26 -12.70 10.14 20.01
C LEU A 26 -12.26 10.18 18.54
N ILE A 27 -13.04 10.81 17.67
CA ILE A 27 -12.68 10.99 16.27
C ILE A 27 -11.42 11.84 16.14
N ALA A 28 -11.34 12.96 16.87
CA ALA A 28 -10.19 13.86 16.81
C ALA A 28 -8.87 13.16 17.18
N ILE A 29 -8.88 12.32 18.22
CA ILE A 29 -7.69 11.58 18.66
C ILE A 29 -7.37 10.44 17.69
N SER A 30 -8.36 9.71 17.20
CA SER A 30 -8.14 8.51 16.39
C SER A 30 -7.53 8.79 15.01
N VAL A 31 -7.88 9.90 14.36
CA VAL A 31 -7.36 10.26 13.02
C VAL A 31 -5.83 10.30 12.99
N GLY A 32 -5.18 10.89 14.01
CA GLY A 32 -3.72 10.97 14.09
C GLY A 32 -3.05 9.60 14.11
N TYR A 33 -3.58 8.67 14.91
CA TYR A 33 -3.06 7.29 15.00
C TYR A 33 -3.16 6.54 13.67
N PHE A 34 -4.28 6.68 12.95
CA PHE A 34 -4.46 6.01 11.67
C PHE A 34 -3.59 6.61 10.55
N THR A 35 -3.37 7.92 10.55
CA THR A 35 -2.52 8.55 9.52
C THR A 35 -1.07 8.05 9.56
N GLY A 36 -0.50 7.85 10.76
CA GLY A 36 0.83 7.28 10.92
C GLY A 36 0.93 5.83 10.42
N LEU A 37 -0.06 5.01 10.75
CA LEU A 37 -0.15 3.61 10.28
C LEU A 37 -0.24 3.51 8.75
N ILE A 38 -1.02 4.38 8.12
CA ILE A 38 -1.13 4.42 6.66
C ILE A 38 0.20 4.81 6.01
N GLY A 39 0.93 5.78 6.59
CA GLY A 39 2.26 6.17 6.12
C GLY A 39 3.24 4.99 6.17
N THR A 40 3.38 4.36 7.33
CA THR A 40 4.24 3.18 7.50
C THR A 40 3.84 2.04 6.56
N GLY A 41 2.54 1.81 6.37
CA GLY A 41 2.06 0.79 5.43
C GLY A 41 2.48 1.06 3.98
N LYS A 42 2.46 2.33 3.56
CA LYS A 42 2.93 2.73 2.22
C LYS A 42 4.43 2.56 2.06
N ASP A 43 5.22 2.97 3.05
CA ASP A 43 6.69 2.85 3.02
C ASP A 43 7.09 1.36 2.96
N VAL A 44 6.48 0.54 3.79
CA VAL A 44 6.71 -0.91 3.79
C VAL A 44 6.28 -1.54 2.46
N SER A 45 5.14 -1.14 1.91
CA SER A 45 4.70 -1.61 0.59
C SER A 45 5.64 -1.16 -0.53
N LYS A 46 6.21 0.04 -0.41
CA LYS A 46 7.19 0.60 -1.35
C LYS A 46 8.47 -0.24 -1.34
N ASP A 47 8.99 -0.56 -0.16
CA ASP A 47 10.17 -1.42 0.00
C ASP A 47 9.93 -2.85 -0.52
N TYR A 48 8.77 -3.45 -0.20
CA TYR A 48 8.42 -4.78 -0.70
C TYR A 48 8.32 -4.84 -2.23
N GLU A 49 7.77 -3.81 -2.88
CA GLU A 49 7.69 -3.79 -4.34
C GLU A 49 9.08 -3.66 -4.97
N LYS A 50 9.96 -2.85 -4.38
CA LYS A 50 11.37 -2.74 -4.81
C LYS A 50 12.10 -4.08 -4.70
N ASP A 51 11.96 -4.78 -3.58
CA ASP A 51 12.56 -6.10 -3.40
C ASP A 51 12.03 -7.11 -4.43
N ALA A 52 10.74 -7.07 -4.74
CA ALA A 52 10.16 -7.91 -5.79
C ALA A 52 10.77 -7.61 -7.17
N VAL A 53 11.06 -6.35 -7.49
CA VAL A 53 11.74 -5.96 -8.74
C VAL A 53 13.18 -6.50 -8.75
N ILE A 54 13.93 -6.33 -7.65
CA ILE A 54 15.31 -6.83 -7.53
C ILE A 54 15.35 -8.36 -7.75
N VAL A 55 14.53 -9.11 -7.02
CA VAL A 55 14.46 -10.57 -7.13
C VAL A 55 14.06 -11.00 -8.55
N SER A 56 13.19 -10.25 -9.21
CA SER A 56 12.79 -10.55 -10.60
C SER A 56 13.96 -10.37 -11.58
N ILE A 57 14.75 -9.30 -11.41
CA ILE A 57 15.96 -9.05 -12.22
C ILE A 57 16.99 -10.14 -11.96
N GLU A 58 17.26 -10.47 -10.69
CA GLU A 58 18.20 -11.52 -10.30
C GLU A 58 17.78 -12.89 -10.86
N ALA A 59 16.51 -13.27 -10.72
CA ALA A 59 15.99 -14.52 -11.28
C ALA A 59 16.11 -14.57 -12.81
N TYR A 60 15.84 -13.46 -13.50
CA TYR A 60 16.01 -13.37 -14.94
C TYR A 60 17.48 -13.53 -15.35
N MET A 61 18.40 -12.86 -14.65
CA MET A 61 19.83 -12.96 -14.94
C MET A 61 20.36 -14.37 -14.68
N ASP A 62 19.96 -15.01 -13.58
CA ASP A 62 20.39 -16.37 -13.24
C ASP A 62 19.88 -17.43 -14.25
N ILE A 63 18.59 -17.40 -14.58
CA ILE A 63 17.98 -18.35 -15.53
C ILE A 63 18.59 -18.22 -16.94
N ASN A 64 18.95 -17.00 -17.34
CA ASN A 64 19.55 -16.74 -18.65
C ASN A 64 21.09 -16.73 -18.62
N THR A 65 21.71 -17.07 -17.48
CA THR A 65 23.17 -17.06 -17.29
C THR A 65 23.84 -15.72 -17.65
N LEU A 66 23.14 -14.61 -17.39
CA LEU A 66 23.60 -13.26 -17.69
C LEU A 66 24.35 -12.67 -16.50
N SER A 67 25.44 -11.97 -16.79
CA SER A 67 26.16 -11.13 -15.80
C SER A 67 25.69 -9.67 -15.81
N THR A 68 24.89 -9.29 -16.81
CA THR A 68 24.40 -7.92 -17.00
C THR A 68 22.99 -7.91 -17.62
N ILE A 69 22.26 -6.82 -17.38
CA ILE A 69 20.99 -6.50 -18.02
C ILE A 69 21.07 -5.14 -18.71
N ALA A 70 20.24 -4.89 -19.73
CA ALA A 70 20.12 -3.57 -20.32
C ALA A 70 19.68 -2.55 -19.25
N GLU A 71 20.41 -1.44 -19.13
CA GLU A 71 20.12 -0.38 -18.17
C GLU A 71 18.81 0.36 -18.51
N ARG A 72 18.03 0.68 -17.47
CA ARG A 72 16.96 1.68 -17.56
C ARG A 72 17.39 2.92 -16.78
N ALA A 73 17.84 3.94 -17.51
CA ALA A 73 18.32 5.20 -16.92
C ALA A 73 17.20 6.20 -16.58
N THR A 74 16.06 6.12 -17.25
CA THR A 74 14.90 6.99 -17.00
C THR A 74 13.88 6.25 -16.15
N ALA A 75 13.45 6.87 -15.05
CA ALA A 75 12.48 6.27 -14.14
C ALA A 75 11.12 6.13 -14.85
N ASP A 76 10.59 4.91 -14.86
CA ASP A 76 9.25 4.64 -15.37
C ASP A 76 8.60 3.47 -14.64
N VAL A 77 7.27 3.39 -14.72
CA VAL A 77 6.46 2.29 -14.23
C VAL A 77 6.78 1.05 -15.06
N ILE A 78 6.95 -0.11 -14.43
CA ILE A 78 7.17 -1.37 -15.14
C ILE A 78 5.82 -1.94 -15.54
N THR A 79 5.56 -2.04 -16.85
CA THR A 79 4.33 -2.63 -17.38
C THR A 79 4.57 -4.02 -17.97
N LYS A 80 3.51 -4.81 -18.11
CA LYS A 80 3.64 -6.13 -18.74
C LYS A 80 3.97 -5.98 -20.21
N GLY A 81 5.11 -6.53 -20.64
CA GLY A 81 5.57 -6.43 -22.03
C GLY A 81 6.49 -5.25 -22.31
N ASP A 82 6.92 -4.51 -21.28
CA ASP A 82 8.01 -3.55 -21.38
C ASP A 82 9.25 -4.23 -21.99
N SER A 83 9.69 -3.72 -23.14
CA SER A 83 10.81 -4.29 -23.89
C SER A 83 12.15 -4.16 -23.17
N ASP A 84 12.29 -3.12 -22.36
CA ASP A 84 13.44 -2.86 -21.51
C ASP A 84 13.38 -3.61 -20.18
N ALA A 85 12.21 -4.16 -19.79
CA ALA A 85 12.04 -5.00 -18.60
C ALA A 85 11.73 -6.48 -18.96
N PRO A 86 12.71 -7.24 -19.49
CA PRO A 86 12.49 -8.64 -19.90
C PRO A 86 12.18 -9.59 -18.72
N PHE A 87 12.41 -9.14 -17.49
CA PHE A 87 12.13 -9.85 -16.24
C PHE A 87 10.67 -9.75 -15.76
N THR A 88 9.80 -9.04 -16.50
CA THR A 88 8.37 -8.86 -16.14
C THR A 88 7.60 -10.15 -15.92
N THR A 89 8.05 -11.28 -16.48
CA THR A 89 7.47 -12.62 -16.25
C THR A 89 7.64 -13.09 -14.79
N PHE A 90 8.70 -12.65 -14.11
CA PHE A 90 8.97 -12.99 -12.71
C PHE A 90 8.34 -11.99 -11.73
N LEU A 91 7.89 -10.85 -12.24
CA LEU A 91 7.29 -9.80 -11.42
C LEU A 91 5.84 -10.13 -11.10
N ARG A 92 5.53 -10.25 -9.81
CA ARG A 92 4.19 -10.64 -9.33
C ARG A 92 3.09 -9.64 -9.70
N ARG A 93 3.42 -8.34 -9.75
CA ARG A 93 2.47 -7.26 -10.00
C ARG A 93 2.99 -6.38 -11.14
N THR A 94 2.19 -6.27 -12.18
CA THR A 94 2.36 -5.31 -13.27
C THR A 94 0.99 -4.67 -13.57
N PRO A 95 0.90 -3.35 -13.78
CA PRO A 95 1.96 -2.35 -13.62
C PRO A 95 2.44 -2.22 -12.16
N THR A 96 3.69 -1.76 -11.97
CA THR A 96 4.17 -1.37 -10.64
C THR A 96 3.50 -0.09 -10.15
N GLU A 97 3.47 0.13 -8.84
CA GLU A 97 2.91 1.35 -8.27
C GLU A 97 3.90 2.52 -8.30
N TYR A 98 5.19 2.19 -8.22
CA TYR A 98 6.29 3.16 -8.28
C TYR A 98 7.06 3.07 -9.59
N GLN A 99 7.91 4.08 -9.82
CA GLN A 99 8.80 4.13 -10.97
C GLN A 99 10.18 3.59 -10.59
N TYR A 100 10.84 2.93 -11.54
CA TYR A 100 12.11 2.27 -11.30
C TYR A 100 13.14 2.60 -12.37
N THR A 101 14.39 2.70 -11.93
CA THR A 101 15.59 2.61 -12.77
C THR A 101 16.43 1.45 -12.28
N TRP A 102 17.29 0.92 -13.15
CA TRP A 102 18.29 -0.06 -12.74
C TRP A 102 19.54 0.06 -13.60
N THR A 103 20.68 -0.23 -12.98
CA THR A 103 21.98 -0.27 -13.66
C THR A 103 22.18 -1.57 -14.43
N THR A 104 23.25 -1.65 -15.21
CA THR A 104 23.64 -2.87 -15.93
C THR A 104 23.92 -4.07 -15.02
N THR A 105 24.22 -3.83 -13.74
CA THR A 105 24.43 -4.85 -12.71
C THR A 105 23.14 -5.27 -11.99
N GLY A 106 21.99 -4.72 -12.38
CA GLY A 106 20.71 -5.00 -11.74
C GLY A 106 20.46 -4.24 -10.43
N SER A 107 21.25 -3.19 -10.14
CA SER A 107 21.02 -2.37 -8.94
C SER A 107 19.84 -1.43 -9.15
N VAL A 108 18.77 -1.62 -8.39
CA VAL A 108 17.48 -0.94 -8.57
C VAL A 108 17.36 0.33 -7.72
N SER A 109 16.93 1.43 -8.34
CA SER A 109 16.49 2.66 -7.66
C SER A 109 15.00 2.89 -7.91
N GLN A 110 14.31 3.47 -6.93
CA GLN A 110 12.87 3.62 -6.92
C GLN A 110 12.48 5.08 -6.62
N TYR A 111 11.46 5.56 -7.33
CA TYR A 111 10.98 6.94 -7.28
C TYR A 111 9.51 6.95 -6.88
#